data_AF-A0A662IFF0-F1
#
_entry.id   AF-A0A662IFF0-F1
#
_cell.length_a   1.000
_cell.length_b   1.000
_cell.length_c   1.000
_cell.angle_alpha   90.00
_cell.angle_beta   90.00
_cell.angle_gamma   90.00
#
_symmetry.space_group_name_H-M   'P 1'
#
loop_
_entity.id
_entity.type
_entity.pdbx_description
1 polymer ?
#
loop_
_entity_poly.entity_id
_entity_poly.type
_entity_poly.pdbx_seq_one_letter_code
_entity_poly.pdbx_strand_id
1 'polypeptide(L)'
;MVLSHCHYDHTGGLLGVLRAVSRKIPVIAHPSIFRCTLVLKPRLRYIGIPFTKRELEEASYLVLVADPLEIAEGVVTTGEVKGREEFERHGFDAYTISNGHLVRDELIDDISLVIKARGRHVLITGCAHAGIVSIVKHVASLVGSVPKA
;
A
#
# COMPACT_ATOMS: atom_id res chain seq x y z
N MET A 1 -11.61 3.88 0.85
CA MET A 1 -10.54 3.84 -0.17
C MET A 1 -9.35 3.10 0.41
N VAL A 2 -8.57 2.42 -0.44
CA VAL A 2 -7.36 1.69 -0.03
C VAL A 2 -6.20 2.28 -0.83
N LEU A 3 -5.11 2.66 -0.15
CA LEU A 3 -3.90 3.15 -0.79
C LEU A 3 -2.92 1.99 -0.94
N SER A 4 -2.49 1.72 -2.18
CA SER A 4 -1.59 0.60 -2.45
C SER A 4 -0.20 0.82 -1.87
N HIS A 5 0.37 2.02 -2.01
CA HIS A 5 1.67 2.42 -1.49
C HIS A 5 1.81 3.95 -1.54
N CYS A 6 2.93 4.48 -1.04
CA CYS A 6 3.14 5.90 -0.73
C CYS A 6 3.45 6.80 -1.92
N HIS A 7 3.47 6.29 -3.15
CA HIS A 7 3.87 7.12 -4.28
C HIS A 7 2.82 8.18 -4.64
N TYR A 8 3.29 9.36 -5.07
CA TYR A 8 2.43 10.50 -5.41
C TYR A 8 1.47 10.22 -6.57
N ASP A 9 1.82 9.33 -7.51
CA ASP A 9 0.97 8.91 -8.63
C ASP A 9 -0.16 7.96 -8.21
N HIS A 10 -0.06 7.37 -7.01
CA HIS A 10 -1.11 6.56 -6.40
C HIS A 10 -1.92 7.31 -5.34
N THR A 11 -1.39 8.42 -4.81
CA THR A 11 -1.99 9.15 -3.69
C THR A 11 -2.41 10.59 -4.04
N GLY A 12 -1.84 11.19 -5.08
CA GLY A 12 -1.96 12.63 -5.35
C GLY A 12 -3.37 13.12 -5.65
N GLY A 13 -4.25 12.26 -6.16
CA GLY A 13 -5.66 12.58 -6.37
C GLY A 13 -6.54 12.51 -5.10
N LEU A 14 -6.03 11.93 -4.01
CA LEU A 14 -6.84 11.51 -2.87
C LEU A 14 -7.58 12.68 -2.19
N LEU A 15 -6.88 13.76 -1.84
CA LEU A 15 -7.53 14.90 -1.20
C LEU A 15 -8.58 15.56 -2.09
N GLY A 16 -8.38 15.55 -3.42
CA GLY A 16 -9.38 16.03 -4.38
C GLY A 16 -10.65 15.17 -4.34
N VAL A 17 -10.49 13.84 -4.36
CA VAL A 17 -11.62 12.90 -4.25
C VAL A 17 -12.35 13.06 -2.92
N LEU A 18 -11.62 13.15 -1.79
CA LEU A 18 -12.22 13.31 -0.47
C LEU A 18 -13.03 14.61 -0.35
N ARG A 19 -12.53 15.71 -0.92
CA ARG A 19 -13.28 16.97 -1.01
C ARG A 19 -14.56 16.82 -1.83
N ALA A 20 -14.49 16.15 -2.99
CA ALA A 20 -15.66 15.94 -3.83
C ALA A 20 -16.73 15.05 -3.17
N VAL A 21 -16.31 14.01 -2.42
CA VAL A 21 -17.21 13.13 -1.66
C VAL A 21 -17.99 13.88 -0.57
N SER A 22 -17.50 15.04 -0.12
CA SER A 22 -18.18 15.95 0.82
C SER A 22 -18.57 15.33 2.17
N ARG A 23 -17.91 14.22 2.55
CA ARG A 23 -18.02 13.57 3.86
C ARG A 23 -16.77 12.75 4.14
N LYS A 24 -16.46 12.54 5.42
CA LYS A 24 -15.37 11.61 5.80
C LYS A 24 -15.74 10.18 5.39
N ILE A 25 -14.80 9.50 4.75
CA ILE A 25 -14.86 8.07 4.44
C ILE A 25 -13.62 7.37 4.99
N PRO A 26 -13.67 6.05 5.24
CA PRO A 26 -12.48 5.30 5.59
C PRO A 26 -11.42 5.35 4.49
N VAL A 27 -10.18 5.66 4.87
CA VAL A 27 -8.99 5.51 4.03
C VAL A 27 -8.07 4.52 4.72
N ILE A 28 -7.85 3.38 4.09
CA ILE A 28 -7.03 2.29 4.60
C ILE A 28 -5.65 2.36 3.92
N ALA A 29 -4.59 2.29 4.72
CA ALA A 29 -3.22 2.30 4.23
C ALA A 29 -2.29 1.57 5.22
N HIS A 30 -1.10 1.22 4.76
CA HIS A 30 -0.06 0.70 5.64
C HIS A 30 0.46 1.77 6.62
N PRO A 31 0.87 1.44 7.87
CA PRO A 31 1.40 2.42 8.82
C PRO A 31 2.62 3.22 8.32
N SER A 32 3.44 2.64 7.44
CA SER A 32 4.61 3.31 6.87
C SER A 32 4.32 4.17 5.62
N ILE A 33 3.04 4.36 5.24
CA ILE A 33 2.64 5.08 4.01
C ILE A 33 3.14 6.55 3.99
N PHE A 34 3.37 7.16 5.16
CA PHE A 34 3.82 8.55 5.27
C PHE A 34 5.35 8.72 5.36
N ARG A 35 6.12 7.65 5.22
CA ARG A 35 7.58 7.75 5.27
C ARG A 35 8.11 8.63 4.12
N CYS A 36 9.32 9.16 4.31
CA CYS A 36 10.01 9.84 3.23
C CYS A 36 10.36 8.83 2.14
N THR A 37 10.00 9.08 0.88
CA THR A 37 10.36 8.21 -0.24
C THR A 37 10.99 9.06 -1.34
N LEU A 38 12.23 8.70 -1.69
CA LEU A 38 13.12 9.45 -2.55
C LEU A 38 13.63 8.58 -3.70
N VAL A 39 13.84 9.20 -4.85
CA VAL A 39 14.66 8.64 -5.93
C VAL A 39 15.84 9.58 -6.15
N LEU A 40 17.05 9.03 -6.27
CA LEU A 40 18.28 9.83 -6.37
C LEU A 40 18.71 10.11 -7.82
N LYS A 41 18.30 9.26 -8.78
CA LYS A 41 18.68 9.36 -10.19
C LYS A 41 17.49 9.77 -11.07
N PRO A 42 17.69 10.59 -12.12
CA PRO A 42 18.92 11.33 -12.45
C PRO A 42 19.21 12.51 -11.52
N ARG A 43 18.26 12.85 -10.64
CA ARG A 43 18.38 13.88 -9.60
C ARG A 43 17.51 13.49 -8.41
N LEU A 44 17.80 14.06 -7.25
CA LEU A 44 16.98 13.91 -6.05
C LEU A 44 15.54 14.36 -6.32
N ARG A 45 14.60 13.44 -6.10
CA ARG A 45 13.16 13.71 -6.19
C ARG A 45 12.46 13.06 -5.00
N TYR A 46 11.61 13.83 -4.33
CA TYR A 46 10.60 13.28 -3.45
C TYR A 46 9.48 12.69 -4.30
N ILE A 47 9.16 11.42 -4.04
CA ILE A 47 8.10 10.69 -4.74
C ILE A 47 7.04 10.15 -3.78
N GLY A 48 7.10 10.53 -2.50
CA GLY A 48 6.11 10.12 -1.50
C GLY A 48 4.79 10.91 -1.60
N ILE A 49 3.98 10.81 -0.55
CA ILE A 49 2.65 11.43 -0.46
C ILE A 49 2.74 12.96 -0.53
N PRO A 50 1.98 13.65 -1.42
CA PRO A 50 2.05 15.10 -1.61
C PRO A 50 1.19 15.89 -0.61
N PHE A 51 0.91 15.33 0.56
CA PHE A 51 0.16 15.96 1.65
C PHE A 51 0.55 15.33 3.00
N THR A 52 0.25 16.04 4.07
CA THR A 52 0.55 15.62 5.44
C THR A 52 -0.45 14.59 5.94
N LYS A 53 -0.02 13.78 6.92
CA LYS A 53 -0.91 12.88 7.66
C LYS A 53 -2.11 13.63 8.26
N ARG A 54 -1.87 14.82 8.82
CA ARG A 54 -2.92 15.67 9.39
C ARG A 54 -3.98 16.06 8.37
N GLU A 55 -3.58 16.51 7.17
CA GLU A 55 -4.54 16.84 6.10
C GLU A 55 -5.42 15.64 5.74
N LEU A 56 -4.85 14.43 5.73
CA LEU A 56 -5.63 13.22 5.47
C LEU A 56 -6.58 12.87 6.63
N GLU A 57 -6.14 12.99 7.87
CA GLU A 57 -6.96 12.77 9.07
C GLU A 57 -8.11 13.79 9.19
N GLU A 58 -7.87 15.03 8.78
CA GLU A 58 -8.90 16.06 8.72
C GLU A 58 -9.95 15.73 7.64
N ALA A 59 -9.54 15.14 6.51
CA ALA A 59 -10.43 14.83 5.38
C ALA A 59 -11.07 13.43 5.41
N SER A 60 -10.62 12.51 6.27
CA SER A 60 -11.04 11.10 6.25
C SER A 60 -11.06 10.44 7.62
N TYR A 61 -11.56 9.19 7.68
CA TYR A 61 -11.28 8.28 8.80
C TYR A 61 -10.06 7.43 8.41
N LEU A 62 -8.88 7.85 8.85
CA LEU A 62 -7.63 7.18 8.51
C LEU A 62 -7.45 5.89 9.32
N VAL A 63 -7.32 4.77 8.61
CA VAL A 63 -7.08 3.43 9.16
C VAL A 63 -5.69 2.98 8.73
N LEU A 64 -4.75 2.95 9.66
CA LEU A 64 -3.39 2.46 9.42
C LEU A 64 -3.25 1.03 9.95
N VAL A 65 -3.09 0.06 9.05
CA VAL A 65 -3.02 -1.36 9.40
C VAL A 65 -2.01 -2.08 8.53
N ALA A 66 -1.13 -2.88 9.14
CA ALA A 66 -0.15 -3.68 8.44
C ALA A 66 -0.66 -5.11 8.16
N ASP A 67 -1.62 -5.58 8.93
CA ASP A 67 -2.23 -6.89 8.78
C ASP A 67 -3.32 -6.90 7.69
N PRO A 68 -3.66 -8.08 7.14
CA PRO A 68 -4.83 -8.24 6.30
C PRO A 68 -6.10 -7.76 7.01
N LEU A 69 -6.94 -7.01 6.30
CA LEU A 69 -8.18 -6.47 6.83
C LEU A 69 -9.31 -6.73 5.83
N GLU A 70 -10.37 -7.41 6.27
CA GLU A 70 -11.61 -7.52 5.49
C GLU A 70 -12.40 -6.21 5.59
N ILE A 71 -12.56 -5.53 4.46
CA ILE A 71 -13.13 -4.17 4.38
C ILE A 71 -14.57 -4.18 3.86
N ALA A 72 -14.99 -5.28 3.26
CA ALA A 72 -16.35 -5.63 2.90
C ALA A 72 -16.41 -7.16 2.71
N GLU A 73 -17.61 -7.74 2.65
CA GLU A 73 -17.77 -9.18 2.43
C GLU A 73 -17.00 -9.64 1.19
N GLY A 74 -16.00 -10.51 1.41
CA GLY A 74 -15.16 -11.04 0.35
C GLY A 74 -14.17 -10.04 -0.25
N VAL A 75 -13.95 -8.87 0.36
CA VAL A 75 -12.95 -7.88 -0.06
C VAL A 75 -11.95 -7.65 1.06
N VAL A 76 -10.70 -8.06 0.84
CA VAL A 76 -9.66 -8.07 1.88
C VAL A 76 -8.41 -7.34 1.38
N THR A 77 -7.80 -6.51 2.23
CA THR A 77 -6.42 -6.03 1.98
C THR A 77 -5.43 -7.15 2.23
N THR A 78 -4.33 -7.21 1.47
CA THR A 78 -3.32 -8.25 1.70
C THR A 78 -2.52 -8.04 2.97
N GLY A 79 -2.53 -6.83 3.54
CA GLY A 79 -1.50 -6.41 4.48
C GLY A 79 -0.10 -6.41 3.85
N GLU A 80 0.90 -6.21 4.70
CA GLU A 80 2.32 -6.24 4.34
C GLU A 80 2.71 -7.61 3.78
N VAL A 81 3.36 -7.60 2.61
CA VAL A 81 3.89 -8.80 1.96
C VAL A 81 5.21 -9.19 2.60
N LYS A 82 5.15 -10.20 3.47
CA LYS A 82 6.33 -10.72 4.20
C LYS A 82 7.00 -11.84 3.40
N GLY A 83 8.32 -11.99 3.58
CA GLY A 83 9.07 -13.09 2.96
C GLY A 83 9.25 -12.96 1.44
N ARG A 84 9.44 -11.74 0.95
CA ARG A 84 9.64 -11.45 -0.48
C ARG A 84 10.78 -12.24 -1.10
N GLU A 85 10.56 -12.71 -2.33
CA GLU A 85 11.54 -13.38 -3.17
C GLU A 85 12.76 -12.48 -3.42
N GLU A 86 13.96 -13.06 -3.32
CA GLU A 86 15.21 -12.31 -3.41
C GLU A 86 15.36 -11.58 -4.76
N PHE A 87 14.95 -12.22 -5.86
CA PHE A 87 15.04 -11.66 -7.20
C PHE A 87 14.10 -10.46 -7.42
N GLU A 88 13.07 -10.27 -6.59
CA GLU A 88 12.14 -9.13 -6.68
C GLU A 88 12.55 -7.95 -5.78
N ARG A 89 13.50 -8.15 -4.86
CA ARG A 89 13.91 -7.10 -3.89
C ARG A 89 14.60 -5.91 -4.54
N HIS A 90 15.21 -6.09 -5.70
CA HIS A 90 16.10 -5.10 -6.33
C HIS A 90 15.51 -4.39 -7.56
N GLY A 91 14.19 -4.47 -7.78
CA GLY A 91 13.53 -3.95 -8.99
C GLY A 91 13.33 -2.44 -9.06
N PHE A 92 13.35 -1.73 -7.93
CA PHE A 92 13.15 -0.28 -7.87
C PHE A 92 14.15 0.37 -6.89
N ASP A 93 14.83 1.43 -7.34
CA ASP A 93 15.81 2.17 -6.55
C ASP A 93 15.15 3.35 -5.83
N ALA A 94 14.44 3.04 -4.74
CA ALA A 94 13.91 4.02 -3.80
C ALA A 94 14.73 4.07 -2.52
N TYR A 95 14.68 5.22 -1.86
CA TYR A 95 15.38 5.49 -0.61
C TYR A 95 14.47 6.18 0.39
N THR A 96 14.68 5.90 1.66
CA THR A 96 13.98 6.53 2.79
C THR A 96 15.00 7.01 3.82
N ILE A 97 14.53 7.73 4.84
CA ILE A 97 15.34 8.17 5.97
C ILE A 97 14.97 7.36 7.19
N SER A 98 15.92 6.60 7.74
CA SER A 98 15.77 5.83 8.96
C SER A 98 16.85 6.23 9.95
N ASN A 99 16.46 6.66 11.15
CA ASN A 99 17.38 7.15 12.20
C ASN A 99 18.38 8.22 11.70
N GLY A 100 17.94 9.11 10.81
CA GLY A 100 18.80 10.15 10.22
C GLY A 100 19.70 9.69 9.07
N HIS A 101 19.67 8.40 8.71
CA HIS A 101 20.46 7.84 7.63
C HIS A 101 19.63 7.62 6.38
N LEU A 102 20.21 7.94 5.22
CA LEU A 102 19.66 7.55 3.93
C LEU A 102 19.86 6.05 3.72
N VAL A 103 18.76 5.31 3.64
CA VAL A 103 18.75 3.85 3.45
C VAL A 103 17.87 3.50 2.26
N ARG A 104 18.08 2.31 1.70
CA ARG A 104 17.20 1.79 0.66
C ARG A 104 15.79 1.59 1.22
N ASP A 105 14.78 2.00 0.46
CA ASP A 105 13.39 1.82 0.83
C ASP A 105 12.93 0.43 0.36
N GLU A 106 12.55 -0.42 1.30
CA GLU A 106 12.03 -1.76 1.03
C GLU A 106 10.57 -1.76 0.58
N LEU A 107 9.92 -0.58 0.52
CA LEU A 107 8.55 -0.40 0.01
C LEU A 107 7.53 -1.32 0.71
N ILE A 108 7.71 -1.47 2.03
CA ILE A 108 6.91 -2.37 2.89
C ILE A 108 5.43 -2.00 2.96
N ASP A 109 5.08 -0.79 2.52
CA ASP A 109 3.70 -0.33 2.43
C ASP A 109 2.94 -0.84 1.22
N ASP A 110 3.59 -1.55 0.30
CA ASP A 110 2.95 -2.10 -0.90
C ASP A 110 1.96 -3.21 -0.54
N ILE A 111 0.70 -2.80 -0.40
CA ILE A 111 -0.44 -3.66 -0.12
C ILE A 111 -1.36 -3.72 -1.35
N SER A 112 -2.10 -4.81 -1.45
CA SER A 112 -3.02 -5.10 -2.55
C SER A 112 -4.41 -5.44 -2.02
N LEU A 113 -5.37 -5.65 -2.93
CA LEU A 113 -6.70 -6.13 -2.60
C LEU A 113 -6.94 -7.51 -3.19
N VAL A 114 -7.62 -8.36 -2.43
CA VAL A 114 -8.15 -9.64 -2.87
C VAL A 114 -9.66 -9.58 -2.80
N ILE A 115 -10.32 -9.88 -3.92
CA ILE A 115 -11.78 -9.91 -4.02
C ILE A 115 -12.22 -11.33 -4.33
N LYS A 116 -13.07 -11.90 -3.48
CA LYS A 116 -13.74 -13.18 -3.72
C LYS A 116 -15.03 -12.92 -4.49
N ALA A 117 -15.06 -13.31 -5.76
CA ALA A 117 -16.23 -13.16 -6.62
C ALA A 117 -16.50 -14.47 -7.38
N ARG A 118 -17.74 -14.98 -7.27
CA ARG A 118 -18.20 -16.19 -8.00
C ARG A 118 -17.26 -17.39 -7.85
N GLY A 119 -16.80 -17.65 -6.62
CA GLY A 119 -15.89 -18.75 -6.29
C GLY A 119 -14.44 -18.57 -6.77
N ARG A 120 -14.07 -17.38 -7.26
CA ARG A 120 -12.71 -17.05 -7.69
C ARG A 120 -12.15 -15.90 -6.86
N HIS A 121 -10.83 -15.85 -6.75
CA HIS A 121 -10.11 -14.73 -6.16
C HIS A 121 -9.56 -13.83 -7.27
N VAL A 122 -9.81 -12.53 -7.17
CA VAL A 122 -9.27 -11.49 -8.04
C VAL A 122 -8.30 -10.67 -7.23
N LEU A 123 -7.04 -10.63 -7.65
CA LEU A 123 -6.01 -9.79 -7.05
C LEU A 123 -5.93 -8.46 -7.80
N ILE A 124 -5.97 -7.36 -7.08
CA ILE A 124 -5.77 -6.00 -7.59
C ILE A 124 -4.54 -5.41 -6.91
N THR A 125 -3.52 -5.08 -7.70
CA THR A 125 -2.26 -4.50 -7.21
C THR A 125 -2.11 -3.04 -7.67
N GLY A 126 -1.31 -2.27 -6.94
CA GLY A 126 -0.74 -1.02 -7.44
C GLY A 126 0.42 -1.28 -8.39
N CYS A 127 1.60 -0.72 -8.10
CA CYS A 127 2.83 -0.98 -8.86
C CYS A 127 3.44 -2.37 -8.62
N ALA A 128 3.04 -3.08 -7.55
CA ALA A 128 3.64 -4.37 -7.16
C ALA A 128 5.14 -4.28 -6.83
N HIS A 129 5.54 -3.26 -6.07
CA HIS A 129 6.90 -3.08 -5.54
C HIS A 129 7.37 -4.22 -4.65
N ALA A 130 6.46 -4.89 -3.94
CA ALA A 130 6.76 -6.09 -3.18
C ALA A 130 7.17 -7.26 -4.09
N GLY A 131 6.89 -7.16 -5.40
CA GLY A 131 7.09 -8.20 -6.38
C GLY A 131 5.82 -9.00 -6.63
N ILE A 132 5.40 -9.14 -7.89
CA ILE A 132 4.14 -9.80 -8.22
C ILE A 132 4.14 -11.28 -7.80
N VAL A 133 5.29 -11.97 -7.87
CA VAL A 133 5.39 -13.37 -7.45
C VAL A 133 5.24 -13.46 -5.93
N SER A 134 5.93 -12.58 -5.19
CA SER A 134 5.82 -12.48 -3.73
C SER A 134 4.39 -12.16 -3.29
N ILE A 135 3.72 -11.21 -3.95
CA ILE A 135 2.32 -10.85 -3.66
C ILE A 135 1.41 -12.05 -3.89
N VAL A 136 1.55 -12.76 -5.02
CA VAL A 136 0.72 -13.94 -5.33
C VAL A 136 0.94 -15.06 -4.30
N LYS A 137 2.19 -15.35 -3.92
CA LYS A 137 2.50 -16.34 -2.87
C LYS A 137 1.91 -15.95 -1.51
N HIS A 138 2.05 -14.68 -1.12
CA HIS A 138 1.46 -14.13 0.09
C HIS A 138 -0.07 -14.24 0.08
N VAL A 139 -0.70 -13.88 -1.04
CA VAL A 139 -2.15 -14.04 -1.19
C VAL A 139 -2.55 -15.51 -1.10
N ALA A 140 -1.84 -16.43 -1.76
CA ALA A 140 -2.15 -17.85 -1.71
C ALA A 140 -2.15 -18.41 -0.28
N SER A 141 -1.26 -17.95 0.60
CA SER A 141 -1.26 -18.33 2.02
C SER A 141 -2.41 -17.68 2.82
N LEU A 142 -2.80 -16.46 2.47
CA LEU A 142 -3.96 -15.78 3.05
C LEU A 142 -5.26 -16.48 2.70
N VAL A 143 -5.56 -16.69 1.41
CA VAL A 143 -6.82 -17.37 1.02
C VAL A 143 -6.85 -18.86 1.34
N GLY A 144 -5.68 -19.49 1.56
CA GLY A 144 -5.60 -20.85 2.10
C GLY A 144 -5.94 -20.96 3.60
N SER A 145 -5.81 -19.86 4.35
CA SER A 145 -6.06 -19.82 5.80
C SER A 145 -7.41 -19.21 6.19
N VAL A 146 -8.13 -18.58 5.25
CA VAL A 146 -9.52 -18.12 5.45
C VAL A 146 -10.46 -19.33 5.48
N PRO A 147 -11.20 -19.59 6.57
CA PRO A 147 -12.19 -20.65 6.62
C PRO A 147 -13.18 -20.52 5.46
N LYS A 148 -13.45 -21.63 4.77
CA LYS A 148 -14.57 -21.66 3.82
C LYS A 148 -15.85 -21.47 4.63
N ALA A 149 -16.57 -20.38 4.36
CA ALA A 149 -17.95 -20.20 4.81
C ALA A 149 -18.83 -21.34 4.32
#